data_AF-A0A4Q4WAZ7-F1
#
_entry.id   AF-A0A4Q4WAZ7-F1
#
_cell.length_a   1.000
_cell.length_b   1.000
_cell.length_c   1.000
_cell.angle_alpha   90.00
_cell.angle_beta   90.00
_cell.angle_gamma   90.00
#
_symmetry.space_group_name_H-M   'P 1'
#
loop_
_entity.id
_entity.type
_entity.pdbx_description
1 polymer ?
#
loop_
_entity_poly.entity_id
_entity_poly.type
_entity_poly.pdbx_seq_one_letter_code
_entity_poly.pdbx_strand_id
1 'polypeptide(L)'
;MQALVDKIADYPITETVSFRQLWRGRLRAQMILLEEGVLEHWFFGRVVMAGDALHKVTPNSRRGGSMAMEDAVSIANAIHQLTATHPHRKPTDDEIHDALQHYQDTRIRRVKKITMVGGEMTRKQAYDGWLNYFKYRWLLPVIGMAYIAQATAKLSVGGPKLTYVEFDEQHGLLGWKDRCLGRRGSKNSEVGKPRSMRYPTHYLKLLGSVITIIIAWYLAVIATK
;
A
#
# COMPACT_ATOMS: atom_id res chain seq x y z
N MET A 1 -2.01 18.00 23.01
CA MET A 1 -1.22 18.69 21.96
C MET A 1 -0.08 19.52 22.54
N GLN A 2 -0.34 20.53 23.39
CA GLN A 2 0.72 21.42 23.90
C GLN A 2 1.86 20.67 24.61
N ALA A 3 1.54 19.71 25.48
CA ALA A 3 2.56 18.89 26.14
C ALA A 3 3.47 18.09 25.18
N LEU A 4 2.98 17.72 23.99
CA LEU A 4 3.82 17.06 22.97
C LEU A 4 4.72 18.06 22.25
N VAL A 5 4.21 19.26 22.00
CA VAL A 5 4.97 20.37 21.43
C VAL A 5 6.11 20.75 22.36
N ASP A 6 5.85 20.87 23.66
CA ASP A 6 6.86 21.29 24.64
C ASP A 6 8.03 20.31 24.69
N LYS A 7 7.79 19.01 24.48
CA LYS A 7 8.86 17.98 24.40
C LYS A 7 9.82 18.17 23.22
N ILE A 8 9.35 18.75 22.13
CA ILE A 8 10.13 18.93 20.89
C ILE A 8 10.38 20.42 20.57
N ALA A 9 9.99 21.33 21.46
CA ALA A 9 9.96 22.76 21.19
C ALA A 9 11.34 23.30 20.80
N ASP A 10 12.39 22.82 21.47
CA ASP A 10 13.74 23.33 21.27
C ASP A 10 14.53 22.55 20.21
N TYR A 11 13.89 21.59 19.51
CA TYR A 11 14.51 20.88 18.39
C TYR A 11 14.70 21.84 17.20
N PRO A 12 15.90 21.92 16.60
CA PRO A 12 16.12 22.70 15.40
C PRO A 12 15.40 22.06 14.21
N ILE A 13 14.67 22.87 13.45
CA ILE A 13 14.07 22.49 12.16
C ILE A 13 15.00 22.90 11.02
N THR A 14 15.60 24.08 11.14
CA THR A 14 16.70 24.56 10.30
C THR A 14 17.83 25.08 11.20
N GLU A 15 18.93 25.52 10.61
CA GLU A 15 20.05 26.15 11.34
C GLU A 15 19.63 27.40 12.13
N THR A 16 18.56 28.07 11.72
CA THR A 16 18.12 29.36 12.30
C THR A 16 16.73 29.31 12.93
N VAL A 17 15.98 28.21 12.75
CA VAL A 17 14.58 28.10 13.20
C VAL A 17 14.38 26.84 14.04
N SER A 18 13.94 27.04 15.28
CA SER A 18 13.47 26.00 16.19
C SER A 18 12.00 25.62 15.95
N PHE A 19 11.60 24.43 16.37
CA PHE A 19 10.20 24.01 16.32
C PHE A 19 9.28 24.94 17.13
N ARG A 20 9.77 25.52 18.23
CA ARG A 20 9.07 26.54 19.04
C ARG A 20 8.72 27.77 18.23
N GLN A 21 9.66 28.29 17.44
CA GLN A 21 9.43 29.46 16.59
C GLN A 21 8.41 29.13 15.50
N LEU A 22 8.53 27.95 14.86
CA LEU A 22 7.54 27.46 13.90
C LEU A 22 6.14 27.33 14.55
N TRP A 23 6.07 26.76 15.76
CA TRP A 23 4.82 26.58 16.48
C TRP A 23 4.17 27.92 16.85
N ARG A 24 4.94 28.91 17.28
CA ARG A 24 4.41 30.26 17.60
C ARG A 24 3.82 30.95 16.37
N GLY A 25 4.44 30.80 15.20
CA GLY A 25 4.00 31.40 13.94
C GLY A 25 2.98 30.59 13.13
N ARG A 26 2.46 29.48 13.66
CA ARG A 26 1.55 28.59 12.92
C ARG A 26 0.22 29.28 12.57
N LEU A 27 -0.28 29.04 11.36
CA LEU A 27 -1.63 29.47 10.94
C LEU A 27 -2.71 28.51 11.44
N ARG A 28 -2.43 27.20 11.41
CA ARG A 28 -3.34 26.15 11.85
C ARG A 28 -2.54 24.98 12.40
N ALA A 29 -3.04 24.37 13.47
CA ALA A 29 -2.56 23.09 13.94
C ALA A 29 -3.73 22.25 14.44
N GLN A 30 -3.69 20.97 14.10
CA GLN A 30 -4.69 20.00 14.53
C GLN A 30 -3.99 18.68 14.84
N MET A 31 -4.45 18.01 15.88
CA MET A 31 -4.02 16.66 16.24
C MET A 31 -5.20 15.77 15.91
N ILE A 32 -4.96 14.85 14.99
CA ILE A 32 -6.00 13.97 14.46
C ILE A 32 -5.55 12.54 14.77
N LEU A 33 -6.50 11.72 15.20
CA LEU A 33 -6.27 10.29 15.34
C LEU A 33 -6.05 9.70 13.94
N LEU A 34 -4.98 8.92 13.79
CA LEU A 34 -4.77 8.17 12.55
C LEU A 34 -5.68 6.96 12.57
N GLU A 35 -6.81 7.06 11.89
CA GLU A 35 -7.75 5.96 11.72
C GLU A 35 -7.14 4.87 10.84
N GLU A 36 -7.28 3.62 11.28
CA GLU A 36 -6.88 2.42 10.54
C GLU A 36 -8.02 1.42 10.63
N GLY A 37 -8.46 0.86 9.50
CA GLY A 37 -9.53 -0.14 9.53
C GLY A 37 -10.05 -0.52 8.17
N VAL A 38 -10.74 -1.66 8.10
CA VAL A 38 -11.48 -2.13 6.94
C VAL A 38 -12.77 -2.77 7.45
N LEU A 39 -13.92 -2.24 7.04
CA LEU A 39 -15.23 -2.79 7.35
C LEU A 39 -15.49 -4.11 6.60
N GLU A 40 -16.36 -4.94 7.15
CA GLU A 40 -16.66 -6.28 6.61
C GLU A 40 -17.82 -6.28 5.61
N HIS A 41 -18.72 -5.29 5.69
CA HIS A 41 -19.91 -5.19 4.85
C HIS A 41 -19.84 -3.92 4.01
N TRP A 42 -19.78 -4.07 2.69
CA TRP A 42 -19.53 -2.95 1.77
C TRP A 42 -20.78 -2.43 1.06
N PHE A 43 -21.87 -3.18 1.17
CA PHE A 43 -23.15 -2.87 0.53
C PHE A 43 -24.32 -3.46 1.31
N PHE A 44 -25.51 -2.91 1.07
CA PHE A 44 -26.78 -3.44 1.56
C PHE A 44 -27.91 -3.09 0.58
N GLY A 45 -28.64 -4.11 0.13
CA GLY A 45 -29.63 -3.95 -0.94
C GLY A 45 -29.00 -3.32 -2.18
N ARG A 46 -29.51 -2.15 -2.58
CA ARG A 46 -29.03 -1.39 -3.75
C ARG A 46 -28.03 -0.27 -3.40
N VAL A 47 -27.58 -0.19 -2.15
CA VAL A 47 -26.64 0.82 -1.68
C VAL A 47 -25.25 0.20 -1.56
N VAL A 48 -24.25 0.83 -2.18
CA VAL A 48 -22.84 0.44 -2.11
C VAL A 48 -22.01 1.60 -1.57
N MET A 49 -20.99 1.29 -0.78
CA MET A 49 -20.03 2.26 -0.25
C MET A 49 -18.67 2.08 -0.92
N ALA A 50 -17.80 3.09 -0.84
CA ALA A 50 -16.47 3.07 -1.43
C ALA A 50 -15.50 3.96 -0.63
N GLY A 51 -14.19 3.71 -0.78
CA GLY A 51 -13.15 4.58 -0.23
C GLY A 51 -13.12 4.63 1.29
N ASP A 52 -12.82 5.82 1.83
CA ASP A 52 -12.62 6.08 3.26
C ASP A 52 -13.81 5.71 4.15
N ALA A 53 -15.01 5.56 3.59
CA ALA A 53 -16.19 5.07 4.32
C ALA A 53 -16.08 3.58 4.70
N LEU A 54 -15.29 2.81 3.93
CA LEU A 54 -15.10 1.37 4.12
C LEU A 54 -13.73 1.01 4.66
N HIS A 55 -12.71 1.75 4.25
CA HIS A 55 -11.34 1.45 4.63
C HIS A 55 -10.54 2.71 4.85
N LYS A 56 -9.93 2.78 6.03
CA LYS A 56 -9.04 3.86 6.43
C LYS A 56 -7.61 3.34 6.42
N VAL A 57 -6.77 4.01 5.64
CA VAL A 57 -5.33 3.80 5.61
C VAL A 57 -4.65 5.07 6.09
N THR A 58 -3.56 4.92 6.84
CA THR A 58 -2.81 6.07 7.35
C THR A 58 -2.29 6.97 6.21
N PRO A 59 -2.20 8.29 6.44
CA PRO A 59 -1.78 9.25 5.42
C PRO A 59 -0.36 9.02 4.95
N ASN A 60 0.51 8.45 5.79
CA ASN A 60 1.88 8.07 5.47
C ASN A 60 1.98 7.13 4.25
N SER A 61 0.94 6.32 4.01
CA SER A 61 0.87 5.41 2.85
C SER A 61 0.60 6.16 1.53
N ARG A 62 -0.04 7.34 1.57
CA ARG A 62 -0.56 8.06 0.39
C ARG A 62 -1.45 7.20 -0.53
N ARG A 63 -2.18 6.22 0.02
CA ARG A 63 -2.99 5.27 -0.76
C ARG A 63 -4.50 5.49 -0.71
N GLY A 64 -5.02 6.23 0.27
CA GLY A 64 -6.48 6.38 0.45
C GLY A 64 -7.21 6.83 -0.82
N GLY A 65 -6.76 7.92 -1.43
CA GLY A 65 -7.36 8.43 -2.69
C GLY A 65 -7.27 7.43 -3.84
N SER A 66 -6.12 6.77 -4.03
CA SER A 66 -5.98 5.74 -5.07
C SER A 66 -6.90 4.54 -4.81
N MET A 67 -7.03 4.09 -3.56
CA MET A 67 -7.91 2.97 -3.21
C MET A 67 -9.38 3.33 -3.44
N ALA A 68 -9.79 4.55 -3.11
CA ALA A 68 -11.13 5.05 -3.40
C ALA A 68 -11.42 5.09 -4.91
N MET A 69 -10.45 5.52 -5.73
CA MET A 69 -10.57 5.48 -7.19
C MET A 69 -10.68 4.05 -7.72
N GLU A 70 -9.85 3.13 -7.21
CA GLU A 70 -9.91 1.72 -7.59
C GLU A 70 -11.27 1.09 -7.24
N ASP A 71 -11.89 1.48 -6.13
CA ASP A 71 -13.24 1.03 -5.78
C ASP A 71 -14.28 1.57 -6.75
N ALA A 72 -14.22 2.87 -7.06
CA ALA A 72 -15.13 3.49 -8.03
C ALA A 72 -15.04 2.80 -9.39
N VAL A 73 -13.83 2.46 -9.85
CA VAL A 73 -13.60 1.71 -11.09
C VAL A 73 -14.25 0.31 -11.02
N SER A 74 -14.04 -0.43 -9.92
CA SER A 74 -14.63 -1.76 -9.79
C SER A 74 -16.16 -1.73 -9.73
N ILE A 75 -16.75 -0.76 -9.01
CA ILE A 75 -18.20 -0.56 -8.97
C ILE A 75 -18.73 -0.19 -10.37
N ALA A 76 -18.06 0.73 -11.06
CA ALA A 76 -18.45 1.16 -12.41
C ALA A 76 -18.43 -0.01 -13.42
N ASN A 77 -17.39 -0.86 -13.36
CA ASN A 77 -17.34 -2.07 -14.19
C ASN A 77 -18.50 -3.03 -13.89
N ALA A 78 -18.81 -3.26 -12.61
CA ALA A 78 -19.90 -4.13 -12.21
C ALA A 78 -21.27 -3.60 -12.70
N ILE A 79 -21.52 -2.30 -12.55
CA ILE A 79 -22.74 -1.65 -13.04
C ILE A 79 -22.81 -1.72 -14.57
N HIS A 80 -21.72 -1.39 -15.27
CA HIS A 80 -21.68 -1.45 -16.72
C HIS A 80 -22.03 -2.86 -17.23
N GLN A 81 -21.40 -3.90 -16.64
CA GLN A 81 -21.68 -5.28 -16.98
C GLN A 81 -23.15 -5.64 -16.77
N LEU A 82 -23.74 -5.28 -15.62
CA LEU A 82 -25.16 -5.52 -15.35
C LEU A 82 -26.09 -4.87 -16.39
N THR A 83 -25.80 -3.62 -16.78
CA THR A 83 -26.61 -2.90 -17.76
C THR A 83 -26.44 -3.44 -19.18
N ALA A 84 -25.24 -3.92 -19.52
CA ALA A 84 -24.96 -4.52 -20.83
C ALA A 84 -25.62 -5.90 -20.99
N THR A 85 -25.70 -6.69 -19.92
CA THR A 85 -26.42 -7.98 -19.92
C THR A 85 -27.94 -7.81 -20.01
N HIS A 86 -28.47 -6.67 -19.55
CA HIS A 86 -29.91 -6.42 -19.46
C HIS A 86 -30.33 -5.10 -20.14
N PRO A 87 -30.15 -4.95 -21.46
CA PRO A 87 -30.38 -3.66 -22.15
C PRO A 87 -31.83 -3.18 -22.14
N HIS A 88 -32.79 -4.08 -21.90
CA HIS A 88 -34.23 -3.79 -21.99
C HIS A 88 -34.98 -3.91 -20.66
N ARG A 89 -34.28 -4.13 -19.55
CA ARG A 89 -34.91 -4.18 -18.22
C ARG A 89 -33.98 -3.70 -17.12
N LYS A 90 -34.57 -3.31 -15.99
CA LYS A 90 -33.81 -3.05 -14.78
C LYS A 90 -33.26 -4.36 -14.19
N PRO A 91 -32.04 -4.38 -13.65
CA PRO A 91 -31.53 -5.52 -12.90
C PRO A 91 -32.39 -5.83 -11.67
N THR A 92 -32.58 -7.12 -11.39
CA THR A 92 -33.27 -7.61 -10.18
C THR A 92 -32.41 -7.34 -8.94
N ASP A 93 -33.00 -7.53 -7.76
CA ASP A 93 -32.26 -7.37 -6.50
C ASP A 93 -31.14 -8.41 -6.36
N ASP A 94 -31.37 -9.66 -6.79
CA ASP A 94 -30.38 -10.73 -6.77
C ASP A 94 -29.19 -10.44 -7.70
N GLU A 95 -29.46 -9.92 -8.91
CA GLU A 95 -28.40 -9.56 -9.86
C GLU A 95 -27.51 -8.42 -9.34
N ILE A 96 -28.12 -7.45 -8.66
CA ILE A 96 -27.38 -6.37 -8.01
C ILE A 96 -26.58 -6.91 -6.83
N HIS A 97 -27.18 -7.77 -6.01
CA HIS A 97 -26.49 -8.42 -4.92
C HIS A 97 -25.24 -9.14 -5.41
N ASP A 98 -25.36 -9.98 -6.44
CA ASP A 98 -24.24 -10.73 -7.01
C ASP A 98 -23.12 -9.83 -7.53
N ALA A 99 -23.47 -8.74 -8.21
CA ALA A 99 -22.48 -7.79 -8.74
C ALA A 99 -21.76 -7.02 -7.63
N LEU A 100 -22.47 -6.59 -6.58
CA LEU A 100 -21.88 -5.89 -5.45
C LEU A 100 -21.07 -6.84 -4.55
N GLN A 101 -21.50 -8.08 -4.40
CA GLN A 101 -20.75 -9.14 -3.74
C GLN A 101 -19.42 -9.41 -4.48
N HIS A 102 -19.46 -9.50 -5.81
CA HIS A 102 -18.27 -9.64 -6.63
C HIS A 102 -17.30 -8.45 -6.46
N TYR A 103 -17.80 -7.21 -6.42
CA TYR A 103 -17.00 -6.04 -6.09
C TYR A 103 -16.30 -6.19 -4.72
N GLN A 104 -17.03 -6.57 -3.67
CA GLN A 104 -16.45 -6.77 -2.35
C GLN A 104 -15.38 -7.87 -2.35
N ASP A 105 -15.68 -9.04 -2.91
CA ASP A 105 -14.79 -10.21 -2.89
C ASP A 105 -13.49 -9.98 -3.64
N THR A 106 -13.55 -9.27 -4.77
CA THR A 106 -12.37 -8.95 -5.57
C THR A 106 -11.47 -7.90 -4.91
N ARG A 107 -12.05 -7.02 -4.08
CA ARG A 107 -11.35 -5.86 -3.49
C ARG A 107 -10.85 -6.09 -2.07
N ILE A 108 -11.61 -6.81 -1.24
CA ILE A 108 -11.38 -6.88 0.22
C ILE A 108 -9.96 -7.33 0.57
N ARG A 109 -9.42 -8.34 -0.15
CA ARG A 109 -8.07 -8.87 0.09
C ARG A 109 -7.00 -7.81 -0.16
N ARG A 110 -7.15 -7.05 -1.25
CA ARG A 110 -6.20 -6.00 -1.65
C ARG A 110 -6.24 -4.84 -0.67
N VAL A 111 -7.45 -4.40 -0.30
CA VAL A 111 -7.66 -3.31 0.65
C VAL A 111 -7.08 -3.64 2.02
N LYS A 112 -7.40 -4.82 2.59
CA LYS A 112 -6.81 -5.28 3.86
C LYS A 112 -5.28 -5.28 3.82
N LYS A 113 -4.68 -5.76 2.74
CA LYS A 113 -3.21 -5.77 2.57
C LYS A 113 -2.63 -4.36 2.55
N ILE A 114 -3.21 -3.44 1.79
CA ILE A 114 -2.68 -2.07 1.68
C ILE A 114 -2.85 -1.31 3.00
N THR A 115 -3.99 -1.44 3.67
CA THR A 115 -4.23 -0.84 4.99
C THR A 115 -3.22 -1.33 6.02
N MET A 116 -3.00 -2.64 6.10
CA MET A 116 -1.98 -3.24 6.99
C MET A 116 -0.57 -2.69 6.70
N VAL A 117 -0.17 -2.66 5.42
CA VAL A 117 1.14 -2.13 5.01
C VAL A 117 1.28 -0.64 5.35
N GLY A 118 0.22 0.15 5.16
CA GLY A 118 0.20 1.57 5.50
C GLY A 118 0.40 1.83 7.00
N GLY A 119 -0.32 1.07 7.83
CA GLY A 119 -0.15 1.13 9.27
C GLY A 119 1.27 0.73 9.70
N GLU A 120 1.82 -0.36 9.16
CA GLU A 120 3.22 -0.75 9.42
C GLU A 120 4.22 0.33 9.00
N MET A 121 4.00 0.98 7.86
CA MET A 121 4.85 2.07 7.38
C MET A 121 4.87 3.22 8.39
N THR A 122 3.70 3.56 8.93
CA THR A 122 3.53 4.64 9.91
C THR A 122 4.31 4.33 11.19
N ARG A 123 4.16 3.12 11.73
CA ARG A 123 4.89 2.66 12.92
C ARG A 123 6.41 2.65 12.71
N LYS A 124 6.88 2.23 11.52
CA LYS A 124 8.31 2.27 11.16
C LYS A 124 8.85 3.70 11.09
N GLN A 125 8.13 4.61 10.44
CA GLN A 125 8.52 6.02 10.31
C GLN A 125 8.46 6.79 11.62
N ALA A 126 7.52 6.43 12.50
CA ALA A 126 7.40 7.00 13.84
C ALA A 126 8.42 6.44 14.84
N TYR A 127 9.25 5.46 14.43
CA TYR A 127 10.15 4.72 15.30
C TYR A 127 9.46 4.13 16.53
N ASP A 128 8.24 3.63 16.33
CA ASP A 128 7.41 3.10 17.40
C ASP A 128 7.99 1.78 17.95
N GLY A 129 8.73 1.88 19.04
CA GLY A 129 9.48 0.79 19.65
C GLY A 129 10.85 0.54 18.99
N TRP A 130 11.74 -0.08 19.76
CA TRP A 130 13.14 -0.25 19.37
C TRP A 130 13.32 -1.06 18.08
N LEU A 131 12.45 -2.06 17.83
CA LEU A 131 12.49 -2.88 16.62
C LEU A 131 12.23 -2.07 15.35
N ASN A 132 11.25 -1.17 15.39
CA ASN A 132 10.92 -0.31 14.27
C ASN A 132 11.99 0.76 14.06
N TYR A 133 12.54 1.30 15.15
CA TYR A 133 13.74 2.15 15.11
C TYR A 133 14.89 1.45 14.38
N PHE A 134 15.26 0.25 14.81
CA PHE A 134 16.37 -0.49 14.21
C PHE A 134 16.13 -0.79 12.73
N LYS A 135 14.94 -1.32 12.39
CA LYS A 135 14.57 -1.64 11.01
C LYS A 135 14.65 -0.42 10.10
N TYR A 136 14.10 0.71 10.54
CA TYR A 136 14.03 1.90 9.70
C TYR A 136 15.37 2.65 9.63
N ARG A 137 16.12 2.71 10.73
CA ARG A 137 17.39 3.45 10.79
C ARG A 137 18.58 2.70 10.18
N TRP A 138 18.63 1.38 10.31
CA TRP A 138 19.80 0.57 9.96
C TRP A 138 19.55 -0.45 8.86
N LEU A 139 18.39 -1.12 8.85
CA LEU A 139 18.09 -2.15 7.85
C LEU A 139 17.61 -1.56 6.52
N LEU A 140 16.75 -0.55 6.54
CA LEU A 140 16.16 0.04 5.34
C LEU A 140 17.20 0.60 4.35
N PRO A 141 18.26 1.31 4.78
CA PRO A 141 19.31 1.76 3.88
C PRO A 141 20.06 0.62 3.19
N VAL A 142 20.20 -0.53 3.86
CA VAL A 142 20.89 -1.72 3.32
C VAL A 142 20.03 -2.45 2.29
N ILE A 143 18.70 -2.49 2.49
CA ILE A 143 17.75 -3.05 1.51
C ILE A 143 17.82 -2.30 0.18
N GLY A 144 18.03 -0.97 0.25
CA GLY A 144 18.18 -0.10 -0.91
C GLY A 144 16.86 0.34 -1.54
N MET A 145 16.87 1.53 -2.13
CA MET A 145 15.67 2.17 -2.69
C MET A 145 15.07 1.42 -3.87
N ALA A 146 15.87 0.69 -4.64
CA ALA A 146 15.39 -0.08 -5.78
C ALA A 146 14.40 -1.19 -5.37
N TYR A 147 14.69 -1.89 -4.27
CA TYR A 147 13.79 -2.93 -3.75
C TYR A 147 12.48 -2.32 -3.26
N ILE A 148 12.55 -1.20 -2.52
CA ILE A 148 11.38 -0.49 -2.01
C ILE A 148 10.50 0.01 -3.17
N ALA A 149 11.12 0.56 -4.22
CA ALA A 149 10.43 1.00 -5.42
C ALA A 149 9.71 -0.18 -6.10
N GLN A 150 10.39 -1.31 -6.29
CA GLN A 150 9.77 -2.51 -6.86
C GLN A 150 8.63 -3.06 -6.00
N ALA A 151 8.78 -3.11 -4.68
CA ALA A 151 7.74 -3.56 -3.76
C ALA A 151 6.51 -2.65 -3.82
N THR A 152 6.74 -1.33 -3.82
CA THR A 152 5.68 -0.31 -3.92
C THR A 152 4.95 -0.39 -5.27
N ALA A 153 5.70 -0.61 -6.35
CA ALA A 153 5.13 -0.74 -7.69
C ALA A 153 4.35 -2.05 -7.86
N LYS A 154 4.81 -3.17 -7.30
CA LYS A 154 4.03 -4.43 -7.25
C LYS A 154 2.69 -4.26 -6.52
N LEU A 155 2.63 -3.39 -5.52
CA LEU A 155 1.35 -3.02 -4.90
C LEU A 155 0.47 -2.21 -5.84
N SER A 156 1.01 -1.34 -6.70
CA SER A 156 0.23 -0.52 -7.63
C SER A 156 -0.25 -1.27 -8.89
N VAL A 157 0.54 -2.21 -9.41
CA VAL A 157 0.28 -2.92 -10.69
C VAL A 157 -1.02 -3.74 -10.71
N GLY A 158 -1.59 -4.07 -9.54
CA GLY A 158 -2.85 -4.81 -9.42
C GLY A 158 -4.10 -3.94 -9.26
N GLY A 159 -4.03 -2.65 -9.59
CA GLY A 159 -5.21 -1.78 -9.57
C GLY A 159 -6.18 -2.11 -10.73
N PRO A 160 -7.50 -2.10 -10.51
CA PRO A 160 -8.49 -2.29 -11.55
C PRO A 160 -8.46 -1.15 -12.59
N LYS A 161 -8.91 -1.47 -13.80
CA LYS A 161 -9.07 -0.55 -14.93
C LYS A 161 -10.53 -0.59 -15.39
N LEU A 162 -11.00 0.48 -16.02
CA LEU A 162 -12.31 0.47 -16.66
C LEU A 162 -12.27 -0.51 -17.85
N THR A 163 -13.23 -1.43 -17.92
CA THR A 163 -13.23 -2.50 -18.96
C THR A 163 -13.90 -2.07 -20.26
N TYR A 164 -14.55 -0.91 -20.27
CA TYR A 164 -15.39 -0.43 -21.35
C TYR A 164 -14.96 0.95 -21.90
N VAL A 165 -13.85 1.49 -21.39
CA VAL A 165 -13.26 2.75 -21.86
C VAL A 165 -11.92 2.42 -22.49
N GLU A 166 -11.77 2.71 -23.78
CA GLU A 166 -10.49 2.62 -24.47
C GLU A 166 -9.57 3.74 -24.03
N PHE A 167 -8.29 3.42 -23.80
CA PHE A 167 -7.26 4.41 -23.53
C PHE A 167 -5.91 3.90 -24.02
N ASP A 168 -5.04 4.82 -24.42
CA ASP A 168 -3.68 4.51 -24.83
C ASP A 168 -2.86 4.07 -23.60
N GLU A 169 -2.61 2.77 -23.48
CA GLU A 169 -1.81 2.23 -22.39
C GLU A 169 -0.36 2.73 -22.48
N GLN A 170 0.07 3.51 -21.48
CA GLN A 170 1.47 3.90 -21.36
C GLN A 170 2.33 2.69 -20.93
N HIS A 171 3.48 2.52 -21.59
CA HIS A 171 4.42 1.45 -21.33
C HIS A 171 5.48 1.87 -20.31
N GLY A 172 5.61 1.11 -19.23
CA GLY A 172 6.59 1.35 -18.17
C GLY A 172 7.55 0.18 -17.93
N LEU A 173 8.54 0.39 -17.06
CA LEU A 173 9.53 -0.62 -16.64
C LEU A 173 8.92 -1.86 -15.98
N LEU A 174 7.70 -1.75 -15.43
CA LEU A 174 6.95 -2.84 -14.85
C LEU A 174 5.68 -3.07 -15.68
N GLY A 175 5.47 -4.31 -16.12
CA GLY A 175 4.28 -4.68 -16.87
C GLY A 175 3.02 -4.70 -16.01
N TRP A 176 1.88 -4.33 -16.60
CA TRP A 176 0.56 -4.52 -16.02
C TRP A 176 0.26 -6.01 -15.75
N LYS A 177 -0.45 -6.31 -14.66
CA LYS A 177 -0.72 -7.69 -14.21
C LYS A 177 -1.57 -8.49 -15.21
N ASP A 178 -2.46 -7.82 -15.94
CA ASP A 178 -3.48 -8.42 -16.80
C ASP A 178 -2.90 -9.14 -18.03
N ARG A 179 -1.59 -9.00 -18.29
CA ARG A 179 -0.90 -9.64 -19.40
C ARG A 179 -0.57 -11.12 -19.18
N CYS A 180 -0.64 -11.63 -17.95
CA CYS A 180 -0.23 -13.01 -17.64
C CYS A 180 -1.27 -14.10 -17.99
N LEU A 181 -2.50 -13.75 -18.38
CA LEU A 181 -3.58 -14.74 -18.61
C LEU A 181 -4.05 -14.86 -20.07
N GLY A 182 -3.37 -14.23 -21.04
CA GLY A 182 -3.91 -14.08 -22.41
C GLY A 182 -2.99 -14.40 -23.59
N ARG A 183 -1.94 -15.23 -23.45
CA ARG A 183 -1.15 -15.67 -24.62
C ARG A 183 -0.88 -17.17 -24.60
N ARG A 184 -1.86 -17.96 -25.02
CA ARG A 184 -1.64 -19.25 -25.66
C ARG A 184 -1.90 -19.03 -27.16
N GLY A 185 -0.84 -18.87 -27.94
CA GLY A 185 -0.91 -18.70 -29.39
C GLY A 185 -0.26 -17.42 -29.91
N SER A 186 1.05 -17.47 -30.12
CA SER A 186 1.74 -16.93 -31.30
C SER A 186 3.25 -17.04 -31.05
N LYS A 187 3.90 -17.90 -31.83
CA LYS A 187 5.36 -18.00 -31.91
C LYS A 187 5.89 -16.73 -32.60
N ASN A 188 7.09 -16.32 -32.21
CA ASN A 188 7.85 -15.17 -32.71
C ASN A 188 7.51 -13.82 -32.06
N SER A 189 8.02 -13.66 -30.84
CA SER A 189 8.62 -12.38 -30.44
C SER A 189 9.73 -12.75 -29.48
N GLU A 190 10.97 -12.40 -29.81
CA GLU A 190 12.10 -12.53 -28.91
C GLU A 190 11.82 -11.69 -27.67
N VAL A 191 11.30 -12.36 -26.63
CA VAL A 191 11.22 -11.82 -25.29
C VAL A 191 12.66 -11.65 -24.86
N GLY A 192 13.16 -10.41 -24.93
CA GLY A 192 14.41 -10.04 -24.28
C GLY A 192 14.36 -10.56 -22.85
N LYS A 193 15.24 -11.54 -22.55
CA LYS A 193 15.35 -12.11 -21.21
C LYS A 193 15.38 -10.95 -20.21
N PRO A 194 14.57 -10.95 -19.14
CA PRO A 194 14.75 -9.95 -18.09
C PRO A 194 16.21 -10.05 -17.68
N ARG A 195 16.96 -8.94 -17.81
CA ARG A 195 18.35 -8.88 -17.36
C ARG A 195 18.35 -9.43 -15.94
N SER A 196 18.91 -10.62 -15.76
CA SER A 196 19.09 -11.20 -14.44
C SER A 196 20.05 -10.26 -13.74
N MET A 197 19.51 -9.30 -12.99
CA MET A 197 20.30 -8.43 -12.16
C MET A 197 20.80 -9.32 -11.04
N ARG A 198 22.00 -9.88 -11.23
CA ARG A 198 22.73 -10.58 -10.19
C ARG A 198 22.94 -9.57 -9.07
N TYR A 199 22.10 -9.62 -8.05
CA TYR A 199 22.41 -8.97 -6.79
C TYR A 199 23.75 -9.56 -6.32
N PRO A 200 24.71 -8.73 -5.88
CA PRO A 200 25.96 -9.26 -5.34
C PRO A 200 25.58 -10.17 -4.16
N THR A 201 25.83 -11.47 -4.30
CA THR A 201 25.54 -12.50 -3.29
C THR A 201 26.25 -12.22 -1.96
N HIS A 202 27.18 -11.26 -1.94
CA HIS A 202 27.83 -10.69 -0.78
C HIS A 202 26.84 -10.06 0.22
N TYR A 203 25.77 -9.38 -0.22
CA TYR A 203 24.82 -8.74 0.69
C TYR A 203 23.93 -9.74 1.43
N LEU A 204 23.51 -10.82 0.76
CA LEU A 204 22.77 -11.92 1.40
C LEU A 204 23.65 -12.69 2.41
N LYS A 205 24.94 -12.87 2.09
CA LYS A 205 25.93 -13.44 3.01
C LYS A 205 26.20 -12.53 4.20
N LEU A 206 26.24 -11.21 4.01
CA LEU A 206 26.42 -10.22 5.07
C LEU A 206 25.19 -10.15 5.99
N LEU A 207 23.98 -10.22 5.41
CA LEU A 207 22.75 -10.24 6.20
C LEU A 207 22.64 -11.54 7.01
N GLY A 208 23.01 -12.67 6.40
CA GLY A 208 23.11 -13.97 7.05
C GLY A 208 24.11 -13.96 8.22
N SER A 209 25.28 -13.34 8.04
CA SER A 209 26.30 -13.23 9.09
C SER A 209 25.87 -12.29 10.22
N VAL A 210 25.20 -11.18 9.92
CA VAL A 210 24.63 -10.29 10.96
C VAL A 210 23.54 -10.99 11.76
N ILE A 211 22.65 -11.76 11.11
CA ILE A 211 21.62 -12.54 11.80
C ILE A 211 22.25 -13.62 12.68
N THR A 212 23.28 -14.33 12.19
CA THR A 212 23.99 -15.33 13.01
C THR A 212 24.73 -14.72 14.19
N ILE A 213 25.32 -13.53 14.04
CA ILE A 213 25.95 -12.80 15.15
C ILE A 213 24.91 -12.39 16.21
N ILE A 214 23.73 -11.93 15.80
CA ILE A 214 22.64 -11.56 16.72
C ILE A 214 22.11 -12.80 17.46
N ILE A 215 21.93 -13.92 16.77
CA ILE A 215 21.49 -15.19 17.38
C ILE A 215 22.56 -15.73 18.34
N ALA A 216 23.84 -15.71 17.95
CA ALA A 216 24.94 -16.16 18.79
C ALA A 216 25.09 -15.30 20.05
N TRP A 217 24.94 -13.98 19.94
CA TRP A 217 24.93 -13.08 21.08
C TRP A 217 23.74 -13.35 22.02
N TYR A 218 22.54 -13.54 21.47
CA TYR A 218 21.35 -13.86 22.26
C TYR A 218 21.48 -15.19 23.01
N LEU A 219 22.06 -16.21 22.38
CA LEU A 219 22.31 -17.52 23.02
C LEU A 219 23.40 -17.44 24.10
N ALA A 220 24.46 -16.65 23.90
CA ALA A 220 25.51 -16.46 24.89
C ALA A 220 25.03 -15.70 26.15
N VAL A 221 24.11 -14.75 26.00
CA VAL A 221 23.49 -14.01 27.10
C VAL A 221 22.52 -14.88 27.91
N ILE A 222 21.88 -15.87 27.29
CA ILE A 222 21.00 -16.82 28.00
C ILE A 222 21.82 -17.90 28.73
N ALA A 223 22.94 -18.35 28.15
CA ALA A 223 23.80 -19.38 28.76
C ALA A 223 24.64 -18.87 29.96
N THR A 224 24.61 -17.57 30.24
CA THR A 224 25.33 -16.94 31.37
C THR A 224 24.39 -16.55 32.53
N LYS A 225 23.13 -16.99 32.50
CA LYS A 225 22.21 -17.03 33.63
C LYS A 225 21.96 -18.47 34.07
#